data_AF-A0A9J6C6P0-F1
#
_entry.id   AF-A0A9J6C6P0-F1
#
_cell.length_a   1.000
_cell.length_b   1.000
_cell.length_c   1.000
_cell.angle_alpha   90.00
_cell.angle_beta   90.00
_cell.angle_gamma   90.00
#
_symmetry.space_group_name_H-M   'P 1'
#
loop_
_entity.id
_entity.type
_entity.pdbx_description
1 polymer ?
#
loop_
_entity_poly.entity_id
_entity_poly.type
_entity_poly.pdbx_seq_one_letter_code
_entity_poly.pdbx_strand_id
1 'polypeptide(L)'
;MPASASSHFILNGFFCFSLHTGSVLLGWLGFISAFFSIIGWSLSFNNIDGIIQSLNVTDKTPDAWSPEDIAFMHNAAIFIISMLIGFYVIEALASIFLVYGAAYNERMFLVPWLVERTIQLCFYTVIWLFIGLYLFTSSQTVGYSIYSVIFGGIALFFNFYCFMCVYSLFVLMREAQEYQRLTVHHAHVSPPPNYTQLNRSSGTTYVKI
;
A
#
# COMPACT_ATOMS: atom_id res chain seq x y z
N MET A 1 12.88 9.42 -33.14
CA MET A 1 13.86 9.57 -32.04
C MET A 1 13.30 8.79 -30.85
N PRO A 2 13.83 7.60 -30.50
CA PRO A 2 13.29 6.86 -29.36
C PRO A 2 13.71 7.55 -28.07
N ALA A 3 12.71 7.81 -27.23
CA ALA A 3 12.83 8.53 -25.98
C ALA A 3 13.73 7.80 -24.99
N SER A 4 14.56 8.61 -24.33
CA SER A 4 15.28 8.35 -23.09
C SER A 4 14.64 7.24 -22.23
N ALA A 5 15.37 6.14 -22.10
CA ALA A 5 15.08 5.08 -21.15
C ALA A 5 15.20 5.63 -19.72
N SER A 6 14.09 6.13 -19.16
CA SER A 6 13.95 6.26 -17.72
C SER A 6 13.91 4.85 -17.16
N SER A 7 15.03 4.40 -16.60
CA SER A 7 15.18 3.13 -15.89
C SER A 7 14.40 3.17 -14.57
N HIS A 8 13.08 3.31 -14.66
CA HIS A 8 12.21 2.99 -13.55
C HIS A 8 12.34 1.48 -13.30
N PHE A 9 12.63 1.12 -12.06
CA PHE A 9 12.76 -0.27 -11.64
C PHE A 9 11.36 -0.91 -11.65
N ILE A 10 10.95 -1.44 -12.81
CA ILE A 10 9.66 -2.11 -12.99
C ILE A 10 9.84 -3.58 -12.61
N LEU A 11 9.06 -4.05 -11.64
CA LEU A 11 9.02 -5.46 -11.28
C LEU A 11 8.21 -6.21 -12.34
N ASN A 12 8.82 -7.23 -12.96
CA ASN A 12 8.13 -8.07 -13.96
C ASN A 12 7.15 -9.08 -13.34
N GLY A 13 7.18 -9.29 -12.02
CA GLY A 13 6.28 -10.20 -11.32
C GLY A 13 6.45 -10.18 -9.80
N PHE A 14 5.46 -10.71 -9.08
CA PHE A 14 5.43 -10.83 -7.63
C PHE A 14 5.37 -12.31 -7.25
N PHE A 15 6.42 -12.87 -6.62
CA PHE A 15 6.45 -14.29 -6.20
C PHE A 15 5.91 -15.27 -7.27
N CYS A 16 6.40 -15.14 -8.52
CA CYS A 16 5.97 -15.95 -9.69
C CYS A 16 4.54 -15.71 -10.21
N PHE A 17 3.78 -14.77 -9.63
CA PHE A 17 2.48 -14.36 -10.13
C PHE A 17 2.56 -13.12 -11.01
N SER A 18 1.59 -13.00 -11.91
CA SER A 18 1.33 -11.75 -12.63
C SER A 18 1.13 -10.62 -11.61
N LEU A 19 1.68 -9.44 -11.93
CA LEU A 19 1.61 -8.22 -11.13
C LEU A 19 0.15 -7.87 -10.75
N HIS A 20 -0.78 -8.18 -11.64
CA HIS A 20 -2.22 -8.03 -11.43
C HIS A 20 -2.73 -8.94 -10.30
N THR A 21 -2.42 -10.24 -10.37
CA THR A 21 -2.81 -11.22 -9.33
C THR A 21 -2.16 -10.88 -8.00
N GLY A 22 -0.87 -10.49 -8.00
CA GLY A 22 -0.16 -10.07 -6.80
C GLY A 22 -0.83 -8.88 -6.11
N SER A 23 -1.26 -7.87 -6.87
CA SER A 23 -1.93 -6.70 -6.30
C SER A 23 -3.33 -7.02 -5.76
N VAL A 24 -4.10 -7.87 -6.45
CA VAL A 24 -5.39 -8.35 -5.92
C VAL A 24 -5.20 -9.12 -4.62
N LEU A 25 -4.21 -10.01 -4.54
CA LEU A 25 -3.88 -10.74 -3.31
C LEU A 25 -3.46 -9.81 -2.17
N LEU A 26 -2.64 -8.78 -2.46
CA LEU A 26 -2.24 -7.77 -1.48
C LEU A 26 -3.43 -6.97 -0.96
N GLY A 27 -4.38 -6.61 -1.83
CA GLY A 27 -5.61 -5.93 -1.43
C GLY A 27 -6.47 -6.77 -0.49
N TRP A 28 -6.64 -8.06 -0.80
CA TRP A 28 -7.35 -8.98 0.10
C TRP A 28 -6.64 -9.18 1.43
N LEU A 29 -5.31 -9.35 1.41
CA LEU A 29 -4.52 -9.50 2.63
C LEU A 29 -4.61 -8.25 3.51
N GLY A 30 -4.52 -7.06 2.91
CA GLY A 30 -4.71 -5.78 3.58
C GLY A 30 -6.10 -5.65 4.21
N PHE A 31 -7.16 -5.98 3.44
CA PHE A 31 -8.53 -5.93 3.93
C PHE A 31 -8.77 -6.88 5.12
N ILE A 32 -8.31 -8.13 5.00
CA ILE A 32 -8.43 -9.12 6.09
C ILE A 32 -7.66 -8.66 7.33
N SER A 33 -6.43 -8.16 7.14
CA SER A 33 -5.60 -7.62 8.22
C SER A 33 -6.27 -6.44 8.93
N ALA A 34 -6.83 -5.49 8.19
CA ALA A 34 -7.56 -4.35 8.74
C ALA A 34 -8.79 -4.81 9.53
N PHE A 35 -9.53 -5.80 9.02
CA PHE A 35 -10.69 -6.35 9.70
C PHE A 35 -10.34 -6.99 11.06
N PHE A 36 -9.31 -7.84 11.10
CA PHE A 36 -8.81 -8.41 12.37
C PHE A 36 -8.30 -7.34 13.32
N SER A 37 -7.65 -6.30 12.80
CA SER A 37 -7.16 -5.18 13.61
C SER A 37 -8.31 -4.40 14.23
N ILE A 38 -9.36 -4.08 13.47
CA ILE A 38 -10.58 -3.41 13.99
C ILE A 38 -11.21 -4.23 15.11
N ILE A 39 -11.34 -5.55 14.94
CA ILE A 39 -11.87 -6.44 15.99
C ILE A 39 -10.96 -6.39 17.22
N GLY A 40 -9.64 -6.54 17.04
CA GLY A 40 -8.67 -6.49 18.12
C GLY A 40 -8.75 -5.18 18.91
N TRP A 41 -8.77 -4.04 18.22
CA TRP A 41 -8.90 -2.73 18.85
C TRP A 41 -10.27 -2.52 19.51
N SER A 42 -11.34 -3.08 18.95
CA SER A 42 -12.68 -3.03 19.56
C SER A 42 -12.73 -3.85 20.85
N LEU A 43 -12.05 -5.01 20.90
CA LEU A 43 -11.93 -5.80 22.13
C LEU A 43 -11.09 -5.06 23.17
N SER A 44 -9.98 -4.43 22.76
CA SER A 44 -9.17 -3.58 23.64
C SER A 44 -9.95 -2.38 24.18
N PHE A 45 -10.83 -1.79 23.35
CA PHE A 45 -11.70 -0.69 23.77
C PHE A 45 -12.66 -1.11 24.89
N ASN A 46 -13.22 -2.32 24.80
CA ASN A 46 -14.12 -2.85 25.83
C ASN A 46 -13.41 -3.18 27.16
N ASN A 47 -12.09 -3.41 27.12
CA ASN A 47 -11.29 -3.77 28.31
C ASN A 47 -10.27 -2.70 28.67
N ILE A 48 -10.59 -1.42 28.42
CA ILE A 48 -9.66 -0.33 28.64
C ILE A 48 -9.27 -0.17 30.12
N ASP A 49 -10.23 -0.40 31.02
CA ASP A 49 -10.01 -0.36 32.46
C ASP A 49 -9.00 -1.42 32.91
N GLY A 50 -9.10 -2.63 32.34
CA GLY A 50 -8.15 -3.71 32.62
C GLY A 50 -6.73 -3.38 32.14
N ILE A 51 -6.59 -2.71 31.00
CA ILE A 51 -5.29 -2.25 30.49
C ILE A 51 -4.68 -1.20 31.43
N ILE A 52 -5.45 -0.19 31.82
CA ILE A 52 -4.99 0.87 32.72
C ILE A 52 -4.60 0.29 34.09
N GLN A 53 -5.40 -0.64 34.62
CA GLN A 53 -5.09 -1.32 35.87
C GLN A 53 -3.80 -2.14 35.77
N SER A 54 -3.56 -2.83 34.65
CA SER A 54 -2.33 -3.62 34.45
C SER A 54 -1.06 -2.75 34.38
N LEU A 55 -1.18 -1.54 33.82
CA LEU A 55 -0.10 -0.56 33.79
C LEU A 55 0.20 -0.04 35.19
N ASN A 56 -0.85 0.25 35.98
CA ASN A 56 -0.71 0.75 37.34
C ASN A 56 -0.10 -0.29 38.30
N VAL A 57 -0.39 -1.59 38.11
CA VAL A 57 0.19 -2.67 38.93
C VAL A 57 1.69 -2.89 38.67
N THR A 58 2.19 -2.47 37.50
CA THR A 58 3.59 -2.66 37.12
C THR A 58 4.50 -1.64 37.82
N ASP A 59 3.97 -0.48 38.21
CA ASP A 59 4.71 0.56 38.92
C ASP A 59 4.44 0.48 40.43
N LYS A 60 5.29 -0.24 41.16
CA LYS A 60 5.14 -0.53 42.61
C LYS A 60 5.42 0.68 43.52
N THR A 61 5.01 1.88 43.14
CA THR A 61 5.04 3.05 44.03
C THR A 61 3.60 3.39 44.44
N PRO A 62 3.19 3.10 45.70
CA PRO A 62 1.80 3.22 46.15
C PRO A 62 1.22 4.65 46.17
N ASP A 63 2.02 5.67 45.83
CA ASP A 63 1.70 7.08 46.09
C ASP A 63 1.57 7.95 44.80
N ALA A 64 1.65 7.38 43.60
CA ALA A 64 2.07 8.17 42.43
C ALA A 64 0.97 8.74 41.50
N TRP A 65 -0.29 8.28 41.55
CA TRP A 65 -1.30 8.68 40.56
C TRP A 65 -2.53 9.27 41.23
N SER A 66 -2.78 10.56 40.98
CA SER A 66 -4.01 11.20 41.43
C SER A 66 -5.21 10.62 40.65
N PRO A 67 -6.43 10.64 41.21
CA PRO A 67 -7.63 10.25 40.47
C PRO A 67 -7.83 11.07 39.18
N GLU A 68 -7.27 12.28 39.12
CA GLU A 68 -7.27 13.12 37.92
C GLU A 68 -6.37 12.54 36.81
N ASP A 69 -5.21 11.98 37.17
CA ASP A 69 -4.29 11.36 36.21
C ASP A 69 -4.88 10.09 35.59
N ILE A 70 -5.58 9.28 36.38
CA ILE A 70 -6.26 8.07 35.90
C ILE A 70 -7.37 8.44 34.92
N ALA A 71 -8.17 9.47 35.22
CA ALA A 71 -9.21 9.96 34.32
C ALA A 71 -8.60 10.51 33.02
N PHE A 72 -7.46 11.22 33.11
CA PHE A 72 -6.73 11.70 31.94
C PHE A 72 -6.22 10.54 31.07
N MET A 73 -5.57 9.52 31.67
CA MET A 73 -5.10 8.34 30.94
C MET A 73 -6.24 7.59 30.25
N HIS A 74 -7.36 7.42 30.93
CA HIS A 74 -8.55 6.76 30.38
C HIS A 74 -9.07 7.50 29.14
N ASN A 75 -9.25 8.82 29.25
CA ASN A 75 -9.71 9.64 28.12
C ASN A 75 -8.70 9.64 26.96
N ALA A 76 -7.40 9.72 27.26
CA ALA A 76 -6.35 9.64 26.25
C ALA A 76 -6.34 8.28 25.54
N ALA A 77 -6.49 7.18 26.29
CA ALA A 77 -6.54 5.84 25.72
C ALA A 77 -7.78 5.64 24.82
N ILE A 78 -8.96 6.11 25.24
CA ILE A 78 -10.17 6.12 24.41
C ILE A 78 -9.93 6.86 23.11
N PHE A 79 -9.34 8.06 23.19
CA PHE A 79 -9.07 8.89 22.02
C PHE A 79 -8.11 8.20 21.05
N ILE A 80 -7.01 7.63 21.55
CA ILE A 80 -6.01 6.93 20.73
C ILE A 80 -6.64 5.69 20.07
N ILE A 81 -7.35 4.85 20.83
CA ILE A 81 -7.97 3.64 20.28
C ILE A 81 -9.04 4.00 19.24
N SER A 82 -9.85 5.02 19.49
CA SER A 82 -10.86 5.49 18.53
C SER A 82 -10.22 5.99 17.23
N MET A 83 -9.13 6.78 17.34
CA MET A 83 -8.37 7.25 16.17
C MET A 83 -7.77 6.08 15.38
N LEU A 84 -7.21 5.07 16.06
CA LEU A 84 -6.66 3.87 15.43
C LEU A 84 -7.73 3.09 14.67
N ILE A 85 -8.91 2.87 15.27
CA ILE A 85 -10.03 2.22 14.57
C ILE A 85 -10.41 2.99 13.31
N GLY A 86 -10.52 4.31 13.39
CA GLY A 86 -10.80 5.16 12.23
C GLY A 86 -9.76 5.01 11.11
N PHE A 87 -8.48 4.93 11.48
CA PHE A 87 -7.40 4.70 10.52
C PHE A 87 -7.52 3.34 9.82
N TYR A 88 -7.82 2.26 10.54
CA TYR A 88 -8.02 0.94 9.93
C TYR A 88 -9.27 0.86 9.04
N VAL A 89 -10.31 1.65 9.32
CA VAL A 89 -11.46 1.76 8.41
C VAL A 89 -11.03 2.39 7.08
N ILE A 90 -10.21 3.43 7.11
CA ILE A 90 -9.65 4.04 5.90
C ILE A 90 -8.78 3.02 5.15
N GLU A 91 -7.94 2.26 5.86
CA GLU A 91 -7.11 1.20 5.28
C GLU A 91 -7.96 0.12 4.59
N ALA A 92 -9.07 -0.29 5.22
CA ALA A 92 -10.00 -1.26 4.64
C ALA A 92 -10.63 -0.73 3.35
N LEU A 93 -11.06 0.54 3.34
CA LEU A 93 -11.62 1.19 2.14
C LEU A 93 -10.56 1.33 1.03
N ALA A 94 -9.34 1.74 1.37
CA ALA A 94 -8.24 1.84 0.43
C ALA A 94 -7.89 0.47 -0.17
N SER A 95 -7.94 -0.59 0.63
CA SER A 95 -7.72 -1.98 0.18
C SER A 95 -8.82 -2.44 -0.79
N ILE A 96 -10.09 -2.08 -0.55
CA ILE A 96 -11.19 -2.36 -1.49
C ILE A 96 -10.97 -1.62 -2.81
N PHE A 97 -10.58 -0.34 -2.77
CA PHE A 97 -10.26 0.42 -3.98
C PHE A 97 -9.08 -0.16 -4.74
N LEU A 98 -8.07 -0.68 -4.06
CA LEU A 98 -6.96 -1.39 -4.69
C LEU A 98 -7.44 -2.66 -5.41
N VAL A 99 -8.27 -3.49 -4.77
CA VAL A 99 -8.83 -4.69 -5.41
C VAL A 99 -9.66 -4.33 -6.64
N TYR A 100 -10.53 -3.31 -6.51
CA TYR A 100 -11.36 -2.84 -7.61
C TYR A 100 -10.51 -2.28 -8.76
N GLY A 101 -9.58 -1.37 -8.45
CA GLY A 101 -8.70 -0.75 -9.45
C GLY A 101 -7.80 -1.76 -10.15
N ALA A 102 -7.32 -2.78 -9.42
CA ALA A 102 -6.60 -3.90 -10.02
C ALA A 102 -7.52 -4.66 -10.99
N ALA A 103 -8.70 -5.11 -10.55
CA ALA A 103 -9.63 -5.91 -11.36
C ALA A 103 -10.14 -5.21 -12.63
N TYR A 104 -10.37 -3.90 -12.57
CA TYR A 104 -10.90 -3.10 -13.68
C TYR A 104 -9.83 -2.33 -14.47
N ASN A 105 -8.54 -2.48 -14.13
CA ASN A 105 -7.42 -1.72 -14.71
C ASN A 105 -7.57 -0.19 -14.62
N GLU A 106 -8.22 0.30 -13.57
CA GLU A 106 -8.49 1.72 -13.36
C GLU A 106 -7.49 2.33 -12.37
N ARG A 107 -6.46 3.01 -12.91
CA ARG A 107 -5.33 3.53 -12.12
C ARG A 107 -5.72 4.47 -10.98
N MET A 108 -6.82 5.22 -11.11
CA MET A 108 -7.20 6.24 -10.13
C MET A 108 -7.58 5.62 -8.78
N PHE A 109 -8.08 4.39 -8.77
CA PHE A 109 -8.45 3.69 -7.53
C PHE A 109 -7.26 3.08 -6.78
N LEU A 110 -6.08 2.98 -7.42
CA LEU A 110 -4.86 2.52 -6.73
C LEU A 110 -4.21 3.64 -5.91
N VAL A 111 -4.46 4.91 -6.26
CA VAL A 111 -3.79 6.07 -5.66
C VAL A 111 -4.05 6.20 -4.16
N PRO A 112 -5.30 6.09 -3.64
CA PRO A 112 -5.55 6.24 -2.21
C PRO A 112 -4.73 5.25 -1.35
N TRP A 113 -4.69 3.98 -1.78
CA TRP A 113 -3.90 2.95 -1.10
C TRP A 113 -2.40 3.24 -1.17
N LEU A 114 -1.91 3.72 -2.32
CA LEU A 114 -0.49 4.01 -2.51
C LEU A 114 -0.04 5.19 -1.63
N VAL A 115 -0.85 6.24 -1.54
CA VAL A 115 -0.59 7.40 -0.68
C VAL A 115 -0.60 6.99 0.79
N GLU A 116 -1.63 6.27 1.21
CA GLU A 116 -1.76 5.76 2.57
C GLU A 116 -0.55 4.91 2.97
N ARG A 117 -0.16 3.94 2.12
CA ARG A 117 0.99 3.07 2.39
C ARG A 117 2.32 3.81 2.38
N THR A 118 2.46 4.84 1.55
CA THR A 118 3.64 5.72 1.59
C THR A 118 3.75 6.41 2.95
N ILE A 119 2.65 7.00 3.43
CA ILE A 119 2.59 7.68 4.72
C ILE A 119 2.92 6.70 5.84
N GLN A 120 2.27 5.52 5.86
CA GLN A 120 2.56 4.48 6.85
C GLN A 120 4.04 4.08 6.83
N LEU A 121 4.63 3.85 5.66
CA LEU A 121 6.02 3.43 5.53
C LEU A 121 7.00 4.50 6.04
N CYS A 122 6.72 5.78 5.80
CA CYS A 122 7.48 6.88 6.38
C CYS A 122 7.39 6.88 7.92
N PHE A 123 6.18 6.80 8.49
CA PHE A 123 6.00 6.76 9.94
C PHE A 123 6.67 5.54 10.58
N TYR A 124 6.47 4.34 10.01
CA TYR A 124 7.09 3.11 10.48
C TYR A 124 8.62 3.20 10.46
N THR A 125 9.20 3.76 9.39
CA THR A 125 10.66 3.93 9.29
C THR A 125 11.19 4.84 10.39
N VAL A 126 10.51 5.97 10.63
CA VAL A 126 10.88 6.93 11.68
C VAL A 126 10.76 6.28 13.06
N ILE A 127 9.65 5.61 13.35
CA ILE A 127 9.41 4.93 14.64
C ILE A 127 10.47 3.85 14.88
N TRP A 128 10.74 2.99 13.89
CA TRP A 128 11.75 1.93 14.01
C TRP A 128 13.16 2.49 14.21
N LEU A 129 13.47 3.63 13.60
CA LEU A 129 14.74 4.32 13.82
C LEU A 129 14.86 4.81 15.27
N PHE A 130 13.80 5.44 15.82
CA PHE A 130 13.77 5.87 17.22
C PHE A 130 13.85 4.71 18.20
N ILE A 131 13.10 3.63 17.96
CA ILE A 131 13.16 2.41 18.78
C ILE A 131 14.55 1.80 18.74
N GLY A 132 15.16 1.73 17.55
CA GLY A 132 16.54 1.27 17.38
C GLY A 132 17.52 2.10 18.22
N LEU A 133 17.48 3.43 18.08
CA LEU A 133 18.33 4.35 18.87
C LEU A 133 18.10 4.17 20.38
N TYR A 134 16.85 4.10 20.82
CA TYR A 134 16.51 3.89 22.23
C TYR A 134 17.11 2.59 22.76
N LEU A 135 16.92 1.48 22.03
CA LEU A 135 17.45 0.17 22.40
C LEU A 135 18.98 0.13 22.46
N PHE A 136 19.68 0.90 21.62
CA PHE A 136 21.13 1.05 21.69
C PHE A 136 21.61 1.84 22.90
N THR A 137 20.83 2.82 23.36
CA THR A 137 21.17 3.63 24.54
C THR A 137 20.78 2.98 25.87
N SER A 138 19.81 2.08 25.86
CA SER A 138 19.33 1.39 27.06
C SER A 138 20.27 0.26 27.49
N SER A 139 20.36 -0.03 28.79
CA SER A 139 21.12 -1.15 29.36
C SER A 139 20.48 -2.54 29.12
N GLN A 140 19.55 -2.64 28.17
CA GLN A 140 18.88 -3.89 27.83
C GLN A 140 19.88 -4.91 27.26
N THR A 141 19.55 -6.20 27.41
CA THR A 141 20.38 -7.30 26.89
C THR A 141 20.57 -7.13 25.39
N VAL A 142 21.83 -7.04 24.93
CA VAL A 142 22.21 -6.84 23.52
C VAL A 142 21.47 -7.78 22.55
N GLY A 143 21.18 -9.01 22.99
CA GLY A 143 20.42 -9.98 22.20
C GLY A 143 19.00 -9.53 21.84
N TYR A 144 18.28 -8.85 22.74
CA TYR A 144 16.93 -8.34 22.47
C TYR A 144 16.96 -7.22 21.42
N SER A 145 17.92 -6.31 21.52
CA SER A 145 18.10 -5.21 20.57
C SER A 145 18.41 -5.72 19.17
N ILE A 146 19.32 -6.70 19.04
CA ILE A 146 19.65 -7.32 17.75
C ILE A 146 18.42 -8.03 17.15
N TYR A 147 17.70 -8.81 17.96
CA TYR A 147 16.50 -9.52 17.50
C TYR A 147 15.43 -8.54 16.99
N SER A 148 15.16 -7.48 17.74
CA SER A 148 14.18 -6.45 17.38
C SER A 148 14.53 -5.75 16.07
N VAL A 149 15.80 -5.36 15.88
CA VAL A 149 16.27 -4.69 14.66
C VAL A 149 16.20 -5.60 13.44
N ILE A 150 16.59 -6.88 13.56
CA ILE A 150 16.52 -7.83 12.44
C ILE A 150 15.07 -8.07 12.04
N PHE A 151 14.20 -8.38 13.00
CA PHE A 151 12.80 -8.69 12.72
C PHE A 151 12.04 -7.46 12.19
N GLY A 152 12.27 -6.30 12.80
CA GLY A 152 11.73 -5.02 12.33
C GLY A 152 12.21 -4.65 10.93
N GLY A 153 13.51 -4.87 10.65
CA GLY A 153 14.10 -4.63 9.34
C GLY A 153 13.51 -5.53 8.25
N ILE A 154 13.31 -6.83 8.53
CA ILE A 154 12.65 -7.76 7.61
C ILE A 154 11.20 -7.33 7.35
N ALA A 155 10.47 -6.96 8.40
CA ALA A 155 9.09 -6.48 8.26
C ALA A 155 9.01 -5.19 7.42
N LEU A 156 9.92 -4.23 7.64
CA LEU A 156 9.99 -2.99 6.87
C LEU A 156 10.35 -3.27 5.40
N PHE A 157 11.33 -4.13 5.16
CA PHE A 157 11.73 -4.53 3.81
C PHE A 157 10.58 -5.21 3.07
N PHE A 158 9.84 -6.10 3.74
CA PHE A 158 8.66 -6.75 3.17
C PHE A 158 7.56 -5.73 2.82
N ASN A 159 7.26 -4.77 3.70
CA ASN A 159 6.30 -3.70 3.42
C ASN A 159 6.74 -2.83 2.23
N PHE A 160 8.03 -2.49 2.16
CA PHE A 160 8.59 -1.75 1.02
C PHE A 160 8.49 -2.54 -0.29
N TYR A 161 8.74 -3.85 -0.25
CA TYR A 161 8.59 -4.73 -1.41
C TYR A 161 7.13 -4.78 -1.90
N CYS A 162 6.16 -4.91 -0.99
CA CYS A 162 4.74 -4.86 -1.32
C CYS A 162 4.34 -3.51 -1.92
N PHE A 163 4.86 -2.41 -1.39
CA PHE A 163 4.66 -1.07 -1.94
C PHE A 163 5.19 -0.98 -3.38
N MET A 164 6.42 -1.43 -3.63
CA MET A 164 7.03 -1.42 -4.97
C MET A 164 6.25 -2.28 -5.97
N CYS A 165 5.66 -3.40 -5.54
CA CYS A 165 4.82 -4.23 -6.39
C CYS A 165 3.60 -3.47 -6.94
N VAL A 166 2.85 -2.81 -6.05
CA VAL A 166 1.66 -2.02 -6.44
C VAL A 166 2.06 -0.78 -7.22
N TYR A 167 3.16 -0.12 -6.84
CA TYR A 167 3.69 1.02 -7.58
C TYR A 167 4.07 0.64 -9.03
N SER A 168 4.72 -0.51 -9.21
CA SER A 168 5.04 -1.05 -10.53
C SER A 168 3.76 -1.27 -11.35
N LEU A 169 2.68 -1.77 -10.73
CA LEU A 169 1.39 -1.95 -11.40
C LEU A 169 0.77 -0.61 -11.83
N PHE A 170 0.85 0.38 -10.96
CA PHE A 170 0.39 1.73 -11.26
C PHE A 170 1.13 2.34 -12.46
N VAL A 171 2.45 2.20 -12.53
CA VAL A 171 3.26 2.68 -13.66
C VAL A 171 2.88 1.94 -14.95
N LEU A 172 2.73 0.60 -14.89
CA LEU A 172 2.34 -0.20 -16.04
C LEU A 172 0.97 0.22 -16.60
N MET A 173 -0.02 0.45 -15.74
CA MET A 173 -1.34 0.95 -16.15
C MET A 173 -1.27 2.37 -16.74
N ARG A 174 -0.39 3.21 -16.20
CA ARG A 174 -0.20 4.58 -16.71
C ARG A 174 0.32 4.55 -18.15
N GLU A 175 1.33 3.73 -18.42
CA GLU A 175 1.90 3.56 -19.75
C GLU A 175 0.86 3.00 -20.74
N ALA A 176 0.12 1.95 -20.35
CA ALA A 176 -0.92 1.36 -21.18
C ALA A 176 -1.99 2.39 -21.62
N GLN A 177 -2.41 3.28 -20.71
CA GLN A 177 -3.36 4.35 -21.02
C GLN A 177 -2.77 5.43 -21.95
N GLU A 178 -1.48 5.75 -21.82
CA GLU A 178 -0.80 6.70 -22.71
C GLU A 178 -0.70 6.15 -24.14
N TYR A 179 -0.36 4.88 -24.31
CA TYR A 179 -0.35 4.22 -25.62
C TYR A 179 -1.73 4.24 -26.30
N GLN A 180 -2.80 3.97 -25.54
CA GLN A 180 -4.17 4.06 -26.06
C GLN A 180 -4.51 5.47 -26.53
N ARG A 181 -4.17 6.50 -25.75
CA ARG A 181 -4.43 7.91 -26.13
C ARG A 181 -3.71 8.31 -27.42
N LEU A 182 -2.44 7.92 -27.56
CA LEU A 182 -1.65 8.19 -28.76
C LEU A 182 -2.21 7.49 -30.00
N THR A 183 -2.67 6.25 -29.85
CA THR A 183 -3.24 5.46 -30.96
C THR A 183 -4.55 6.06 -31.45
N VAL A 184 -5.43 6.47 -30.54
CA VAL A 184 -6.68 7.17 -30.88
C VAL A 184 -6.40 8.51 -31.56
N HIS A 185 -5.40 9.26 -31.09
CA HIS A 185 -5.01 10.52 -31.72
C HIS A 185 -4.47 10.32 -33.15
N HIS A 186 -3.62 9.32 -33.39
CA HIS A 186 -3.12 9.00 -34.73
C HIS A 186 -4.21 8.51 -35.69
N ALA A 187 -5.21 7.77 -35.19
CA ALA A 187 -6.36 7.34 -35.98
C ALA A 187 -7.23 8.53 -36.45
N HIS A 188 -7.28 9.63 -35.68
CA HIS A 188 -8.04 10.82 -36.03
C HIS A 188 -7.32 11.76 -37.01
N VAL A 189 -5.99 11.74 -37.04
CA VAL A 189 -5.16 12.62 -37.89
C VAL A 189 -4.95 12.03 -39.29
N SER A 190 -5.16 10.72 -39.45
CA SER A 190 -5.01 10.02 -40.74
C SER A 190 -6.40 9.82 -41.38
N PRO A 191 -6.80 10.56 -42.43
CA PRO A 191 -8.02 10.22 -43.15
C PRO A 191 -7.89 8.77 -43.65
N PRO A 192 -8.96 7.95 -43.56
CA PRO A 192 -8.91 6.57 -43.99
C PRO A 192 -8.42 6.52 -45.44
N PRO A 193 -7.47 5.62 -45.77
CA PRO A 193 -6.98 5.52 -47.14
C PRO A 193 -8.18 5.32 -48.07
N ASN A 194 -8.30 6.18 -49.06
CA ASN A 194 -9.42 6.20 -49.98
C ASN A 194 -9.34 4.98 -50.90
N TYR A 195 -9.89 3.85 -50.46
CA TYR A 195 -9.88 2.57 -51.20
C TYR A 195 -10.60 2.66 -52.55
N THR A 196 -11.46 3.67 -52.75
CA THR A 196 -12.11 3.97 -54.02
C THR A 196 -11.13 4.39 -55.13
N GLN A 197 -9.90 4.81 -54.80
CA GLN A 197 -8.87 5.06 -55.82
C GLN A 197 -8.04 3.82 -56.20
N LEU A 198 -7.98 2.78 -55.35
CA LEU A 198 -7.20 1.58 -55.65
C LEU A 198 -7.89 0.63 -56.65
N ASN A 199 -9.23 0.69 -56.75
CA ASN A 199 -10.01 -0.14 -57.68
C ASN A 199 -10.07 0.42 -59.12
N ARG A 200 -9.41 1.55 -59.41
CA ARG A 200 -9.39 2.16 -60.75
C ARG A 200 -8.12 1.87 -61.56
N SER A 201 -7.07 1.32 -60.94
CA SER A 201 -5.80 1.03 -61.61
C SER A 201 -5.51 -0.47 -61.83
N SER A 202 -6.36 -1.36 -61.33
CA SER A 202 -6.18 -2.81 -61.49
C SER A 202 -6.94 -3.33 -62.71
N GLY A 203 -6.58 -2.81 -63.88
CA GLY A 203 -6.87 -3.46 -65.16
C GLY A 203 -6.08 -4.76 -65.26
N THR A 204 -6.73 -5.83 -64.85
CA THR A 204 -6.67 -7.18 -65.41
C THR A 204 -5.54 -7.50 -66.40
N THR A 205 -4.56 -8.29 -65.95
CA THR A 205 -3.88 -9.26 -66.82
C THR A 205 -3.89 -10.62 -66.13
N TYR A 206 -4.90 -11.44 -66.45
CA TYR A 206 -4.91 -12.85 -66.08
C TYR A 206 -3.90 -13.59 -66.97
N VAL A 207 -2.79 -14.07 -66.40
CA VAL A 207 -1.94 -15.07 -67.04
C VAL A 207 -2.49 -16.44 -66.66
N LYS A 208 -3.07 -17.11 -67.65
CA LYS A 208 -3.46 -18.52 -67.58
C LYS A 208 -2.18 -19.35 -67.61
N ILE A 209 -1.94 -20.16 -66.59
CA ILE A 209 -0.96 -21.25 -66.61
C ILE A 209 -1.77 -22.55 -66.59
#